data_AF-G3UA44-F1
#
_entry.id   AF-G3UA44-F1
#
_cell.length_a   1.000
_cell.length_b   1.000
_cell.length_c   1.000
_cell.angle_alpha   90.00
_cell.angle_beta   90.00
_cell.angle_gamma   90.00
#
_symmetry.space_group_name_H-M   'P 1'
#
loop_
_entity.id
_entity.type
_entity.pdbx_description
1 polymer ?
#
loop_
_entity_poly.entity_id
_entity_poly.type
_entity_poly.pdbx_seq_one_letter_code
_entity_poly.pdbx_strand_id
1 'polypeptide(L)'
;QAAQGGGHRTLLYGHAILLRHSFSGMYLTCLTTSRSQTDKLAFDVGLREHATGEACWWTIHPASKQRSEGEKVRIGDDLILVSVSSERYLHLSISNGNIQVDASFMQTLWNVHPTCSGSSIEEGYLLGGHVVRLFHGHDECLTVLSTDQNDSQHRRIFYEAGGAGTRARSLWRVEPLRISWSGSNIRWGQAFRLRHLTTGHYLALTEDQGLILQDRGKSDTKSTAFSFRASKEIKEKLDSSHKRDIEGMGVPEIKYGDSVCFVQHIASGLWVTYKAQDSKTSRLGPLKRKVILHQEGHMDDGLTLQRCQREESQAARIIRNTTALFSQFVSGINVFSGNNRTAAPVTLPIEEVLQTLQDLIAYFQPPEEEMRHEDKQNKLRSLKNRQNLFKEEGMLALVLNCIDRLNIYNSVAHFAGIAREESGTAWKEILNLLYKLL
;
A
#
# COMPACT_ATOMS: atom_id res chain seq x y z
N GLN A 1 32.44 6.19 -11.53
CA GLN A 1 32.84 4.77 -11.55
C GLN A 1 31.58 3.93 -11.58
N ALA A 2 31.34 3.21 -12.68
CA ALA A 2 30.20 2.32 -12.80
C ALA A 2 30.38 1.15 -11.82
N ALA A 3 29.47 0.99 -10.87
CA ALA A 3 29.42 -0.20 -10.04
C ALA A 3 29.21 -1.40 -10.99
N GLN A 4 30.24 -2.24 -11.13
CA GLN A 4 30.11 -3.56 -11.71
C GLN A 4 29.14 -4.35 -10.82
N GLY A 5 27.85 -4.24 -11.10
CA GLY A 5 26.81 -5.07 -10.53
C GLY A 5 27.05 -6.50 -10.99
N GLY A 6 27.86 -7.26 -10.25
CA GLY A 6 27.94 -8.70 -10.43
C GLY A 6 26.53 -9.29 -10.28
N GLY A 7 26.25 -10.39 -10.97
CA GLY A 7 24.96 -11.08 -10.97
C GLY A 7 24.49 -11.54 -9.58
N HIS A 8 23.65 -12.58 -9.51
CA HIS A 8 23.10 -13.04 -8.22
C HIS A 8 24.21 -13.59 -7.30
N ARG A 9 24.67 -12.78 -6.35
CA ARG A 9 25.67 -13.16 -5.35
C ARG A 9 25.01 -13.83 -4.16
N THR A 10 25.61 -14.89 -3.66
CA THR A 10 25.18 -15.53 -2.41
C THR A 10 25.61 -14.66 -1.23
N LEU A 11 24.68 -14.45 -0.30
CA LEU A 11 24.94 -13.74 0.95
C LEU A 11 25.77 -14.63 1.89
N LEU A 12 26.86 -14.09 2.41
CA LEU A 12 27.72 -14.74 3.39
C LEU A 12 27.70 -13.94 4.70
N TYR A 13 27.90 -14.61 5.82
CA TYR A 13 28.18 -13.94 7.09
C TYR A 13 29.44 -13.07 6.94
N GLY A 14 29.38 -11.84 7.47
CA GLY A 14 30.41 -10.81 7.36
C GLY A 14 30.22 -9.83 6.22
N HIS A 15 29.31 -10.10 5.27
CA HIS A 15 29.00 -9.17 4.22
C HIS A 15 28.25 -7.93 4.74
N ALA A 16 28.60 -6.78 4.19
CA ALA A 16 27.78 -5.58 4.26
C ALA A 16 26.65 -5.66 3.22
N ILE A 17 25.43 -5.38 3.65
CA ILE A 17 24.22 -5.37 2.84
C ILE A 17 23.60 -3.98 2.79
N LEU A 18 22.89 -3.74 1.69
CA LEU A 18 22.10 -2.55 1.47
C LEU A 18 20.62 -2.95 1.36
N LEU A 19 19.79 -2.44 2.27
CA LEU A 19 18.37 -2.76 2.33
C LEU A 19 17.56 -1.63 1.69
N ARG A 20 16.83 -1.94 0.62
CA ARG A 20 15.98 -0.98 -0.11
C ARG A 20 14.51 -1.28 0.14
N HIS A 21 13.77 -0.30 0.63
CA HIS A 21 12.34 -0.40 0.82
C HIS A 21 11.63 -0.49 -0.54
N SER A 22 10.92 -1.60 -0.76
CA SER A 22 10.34 -1.93 -2.08
C SER A 22 9.34 -0.90 -2.59
N PHE A 23 8.60 -0.25 -1.69
CA PHE A 23 7.60 0.74 -2.07
C PHE A 23 8.20 2.10 -2.38
N SER A 24 8.87 2.76 -1.42
CA SER A 24 9.42 4.10 -1.62
C SER A 24 10.72 4.12 -2.43
N GLY A 25 11.41 2.98 -2.54
CA GLY A 25 12.72 2.90 -3.19
C GLY A 25 13.85 3.51 -2.37
N MET A 26 13.57 3.99 -1.16
CA MET A 26 14.54 4.52 -0.19
C MET A 26 15.31 3.39 0.51
N TYR A 27 16.42 3.71 1.15
CA TYR A 27 17.31 2.77 1.83
C TYR A 27 17.14 2.82 3.34
N LEU A 28 17.24 1.67 4.01
CA LEU A 28 17.22 1.58 5.47
C LEU A 28 18.52 2.11 6.06
N THR A 29 18.42 3.10 6.94
CA THR A 29 19.58 3.82 7.48
C THR A 29 19.53 3.98 8.98
N CYS A 30 20.69 3.93 9.62
CA CYS A 30 20.89 4.48 10.96
C CYS A 30 20.88 6.01 10.87
N LEU A 31 19.92 6.67 11.53
CA LEU A 31 19.82 8.11 11.57
C LEU A 31 20.74 8.69 12.66
N THR A 32 20.90 10.01 12.63
CA THR A 32 21.66 10.74 13.66
C THR A 32 20.76 11.27 14.77
N THR A 33 19.43 11.19 14.60
CA THR A 33 18.44 11.56 15.62
C THR A 33 18.30 10.45 16.65
N SER A 34 17.85 10.81 17.85
CA SER A 34 17.52 9.87 18.92
C SER A 34 16.20 10.29 19.55
N ARG A 35 15.20 9.42 19.49
CA ARG A 35 13.89 9.62 20.13
C ARG A 35 13.66 8.66 21.30
N SER A 36 14.60 7.76 21.56
CA SER A 36 14.50 6.80 22.66
C SER A 36 14.55 7.52 24.01
N GLN A 37 13.53 7.31 24.83
CA GLN A 37 13.48 7.87 26.19
C GLN A 37 14.29 7.04 27.19
N THR A 38 14.47 5.76 26.89
CA THR A 38 15.11 4.78 27.78
C THR A 38 16.58 4.56 27.48
N ASP A 39 16.99 4.64 26.21
CA ASP A 39 18.38 4.51 25.78
C ASP A 39 18.82 5.76 25.02
N LYS A 40 19.44 6.71 25.73
CA LYS A 40 19.95 7.96 25.14
C LYS A 40 21.08 7.76 24.13
N LEU A 41 21.70 6.57 24.14
CA LEU A 41 22.75 6.24 23.19
C LEU A 41 22.16 5.60 21.92
N ALA A 42 20.90 5.16 21.94
CA ALA A 42 20.26 4.60 20.78
C ALA A 42 20.04 5.66 19.70
N PHE A 43 20.29 5.27 18.45
CA PHE A 43 19.96 6.08 17.29
C PHE A 43 18.68 5.59 16.64
N ASP A 44 17.90 6.51 16.06
CA ASP A 44 16.71 6.13 15.32
C ASP A 44 17.08 5.35 14.06
N VAL A 45 16.26 4.37 13.69
CA VAL A 45 16.33 3.74 12.36
C VAL A 45 15.23 4.28 11.47
N GLY A 46 15.58 4.64 10.24
CA GLY A 46 14.65 5.23 9.28
C GLY A 46 15.03 4.96 7.83
N LEU A 47 14.33 5.64 6.91
CA LEU A 47 14.59 5.53 5.48
C LEU A 47 15.18 6.84 4.93
N ARG A 48 16.13 6.74 4.00
CA ARG A 48 16.68 7.89 3.23
C ARG A 48 16.70 7.62 1.74
N GLU A 49 16.55 8.66 0.93
CA GLU A 49 16.50 8.54 -0.53
C GLU A 49 17.82 8.07 -1.16
N HIS A 50 18.94 8.61 -0.67
CA HIS A 50 20.26 8.31 -1.22
C HIS A 50 20.97 7.21 -0.42
N ALA A 51 21.63 6.29 -1.13
CA ALA A 51 22.51 5.28 -0.56
C ALA A 51 23.93 5.81 -0.31
N THR A 52 24.08 7.12 -0.02
CA THR A 52 25.38 7.75 0.14
C THR A 52 25.89 7.57 1.56
N GLY A 53 27.17 7.16 1.67
CA GLY A 53 27.84 6.97 2.95
C GLY A 53 27.51 5.66 3.65
N GLU A 54 28.08 5.50 4.84
CA GLU A 54 28.06 4.25 5.62
C GLU A 54 26.73 4.02 6.35
N ALA A 55 25.92 5.07 6.54
CA ALA A 55 24.70 5.01 7.34
C ALA A 55 23.62 4.06 6.78
N CYS A 56 23.68 3.70 5.50
CA CYS A 56 22.76 2.78 4.85
C CYS A 56 23.23 1.32 4.80
N TRP A 57 24.44 1.05 5.32
CA TRP A 57 25.04 -0.27 5.28
C TRP A 57 24.90 -1.00 6.61
N TRP A 58 24.58 -2.28 6.51
CA TRP A 58 24.43 -3.17 7.66
C TRP A 58 25.27 -4.42 7.44
N THR A 59 26.10 -4.82 8.39
CA THR A 59 26.80 -6.11 8.34
C THR A 59 25.97 -7.19 8.98
N ILE A 60 26.06 -8.42 8.45
CA ILE A 60 25.32 -9.57 8.95
C ILE A 60 26.27 -10.51 9.67
N HIS A 61 25.94 -10.83 10.93
CA HIS A 61 26.74 -11.71 11.78
C HIS A 61 25.91 -12.92 12.22
N PRO A 62 26.55 -14.09 12.44
CA PRO A 62 25.87 -15.26 12.95
C PRO A 62 25.48 -15.05 14.42
N ALA A 63 24.24 -15.40 14.76
CA ALA A 63 23.75 -15.28 16.14
C ALA A 63 24.39 -16.28 17.12
N SER A 64 24.95 -17.39 16.61
CA SER A 64 25.53 -18.45 17.44
C SER A 64 26.74 -19.08 16.77
N LYS A 65 27.51 -19.86 17.55
CA LYS A 65 28.69 -20.61 17.09
C LYS A 65 28.37 -21.76 16.11
N GLN A 66 27.09 -21.98 15.75
CA GLN A 66 26.70 -22.98 14.74
C GLN A 66 26.99 -22.52 13.31
N ARG A 67 27.29 -21.22 13.12
CA ARG A 67 27.69 -20.60 11.87
C ARG A 67 28.93 -19.77 12.10
N SER A 68 29.69 -19.57 11.04
CA SER A 68 30.94 -18.82 11.05
C SER A 68 30.94 -17.73 9.98
N GLU A 69 31.75 -16.70 10.19
CA GLU A 69 32.06 -15.68 9.18
C GLU A 69 32.50 -16.33 7.86
N GLY A 70 32.01 -15.82 6.73
CA GLY A 70 32.24 -16.38 5.40
C GLY A 70 31.34 -17.57 5.01
N GLU A 71 30.56 -18.15 5.94
CA GLU A 71 29.57 -19.18 5.59
C GLU A 71 28.35 -18.59 4.90
N LYS A 72 27.66 -19.40 4.08
CA LYS A 72 26.42 -19.00 3.39
C LYS A 72 25.28 -18.84 4.38
N VAL A 73 24.62 -17.68 4.34
CA VAL A 73 23.39 -17.43 5.09
C VAL A 73 22.26 -18.27 4.50
N ARG A 74 21.54 -19.03 5.33
CA ARG A 74 20.42 -19.88 4.92
C ARG A 74 19.09 -19.26 5.30
N ILE A 75 18.02 -19.66 4.60
CA ILE A 75 16.65 -19.28 4.97
C ILE A 75 16.34 -19.86 6.35
N GLY A 76 15.84 -19.01 7.24
CA GLY A 76 15.51 -19.39 8.62
C GLY A 76 16.67 -19.28 9.62
N ASP A 77 17.89 -18.94 9.17
CA ASP A 77 18.98 -18.64 10.11
C ASP A 77 18.63 -17.37 10.93
N ASP A 78 19.06 -17.36 12.20
CA ASP A 78 19.00 -16.18 13.07
C ASP A 78 20.20 -15.27 12.79
N LEU A 79 19.90 -13.99 12.56
CA LEU A 79 20.88 -12.99 12.15
C LEU A 79 21.01 -11.88 13.18
N ILE A 80 22.23 -11.38 13.34
CA ILE A 80 22.52 -10.11 13.97
C ILE A 80 22.88 -9.10 12.90
N LEU A 81 22.21 -7.95 12.91
CA LEU A 81 22.47 -6.84 11.99
C LEU A 81 23.19 -5.72 12.73
N VAL A 82 24.35 -5.31 12.22
CA VAL A 82 25.18 -4.25 12.81
C VAL A 82 25.33 -3.11 11.82
N SER A 83 24.94 -1.90 12.22
CA SER A 83 25.13 -0.68 11.45
C SER A 83 26.61 -0.41 11.23
N VAL A 84 27.02 -0.15 9.98
CA VAL A 84 28.41 0.18 9.66
C VAL A 84 28.81 1.54 10.23
N SER A 85 27.92 2.54 10.18
CA SER A 85 28.25 3.91 10.58
C SER A 85 28.32 4.13 12.10
N SER A 86 27.65 3.29 12.87
CA SER A 86 27.50 3.49 14.32
C SER A 86 27.94 2.30 15.16
N GLU A 87 28.31 1.18 14.52
CA GLU A 87 28.73 -0.07 15.16
C GLU A 87 27.70 -0.59 16.19
N ARG A 88 26.42 -0.25 15.97
CA ARG A 88 25.29 -0.62 16.83
C ARG A 88 24.41 -1.65 16.17
N TYR A 89 23.76 -2.47 16.98
CA TYR A 89 22.85 -3.51 16.54
C TYR A 89 21.51 -2.91 16.15
N LEU A 90 20.90 -3.44 15.08
CA LEU A 90 19.48 -3.24 14.84
C LEU A 90 18.70 -3.92 15.96
N HIS A 91 18.00 -3.12 16.76
CA HIS A 91 17.47 -3.54 18.04
C HIS A 91 15.97 -3.33 18.12
N LEU A 92 15.26 -4.33 18.66
CA LEU A 92 13.86 -4.23 19.01
C LEU A 92 13.75 -3.73 20.46
N SER A 93 13.39 -2.46 20.60
CA SER A 93 13.27 -1.79 21.89
C SER A 93 11.82 -1.85 22.38
N ILE A 94 11.63 -2.37 23.60
CA ILE A 94 10.33 -2.50 24.24
C ILE A 94 10.36 -1.69 25.52
N SER A 95 9.62 -0.57 25.54
CA SER A 95 9.56 0.34 26.69
C SER A 95 8.13 0.78 26.95
N ASN A 96 7.64 0.59 28.19
CA ASN A 96 6.33 1.09 28.66
C ASN A 96 5.15 0.78 27.70
N GLY A 97 5.14 -0.41 27.09
CA GLY A 97 4.09 -0.82 26.15
C GLY A 97 4.24 -0.29 24.73
N ASN A 98 5.27 0.53 24.45
CA ASN A 98 5.65 0.92 23.09
C ASN A 98 6.74 0.00 22.56
N ILE A 99 6.55 -0.47 21.32
CA ILE A 99 7.51 -1.32 20.61
C ILE A 99 8.08 -0.48 19.48
N GLN A 100 9.39 -0.24 19.51
CA GLN A 100 10.11 0.55 18.51
C GLN A 100 11.35 -0.19 18.01
N VAL A 101 11.88 0.24 16.88
CA VAL A 101 13.13 -0.28 16.33
C VAL A 101 14.15 0.86 16.31
N ASP A 102 15.27 0.63 16.97
CA ASP A 102 16.38 1.58 17.10
C ASP A 102 17.72 0.88 16.82
N ALA A 103 18.81 1.64 16.78
CA ALA A 103 20.17 1.12 16.71
C ALA A 103 20.83 1.30 18.09
N SER A 104 21.03 0.19 18.81
CA SER A 104 21.48 0.16 20.22
C SER A 104 22.65 -0.82 20.43
N PHE A 105 23.21 -0.85 21.64
CA PHE A 105 24.22 -1.85 22.04
C PHE A 105 23.62 -3.22 22.39
N MET A 106 22.29 -3.33 22.42
CA MET A 106 21.60 -4.57 22.70
C MET A 106 21.29 -5.34 21.41
N GLN A 107 21.61 -6.63 21.41
CA GLN A 107 21.37 -7.50 20.26
C GLN A 107 19.89 -7.90 20.14
N THR A 108 19.43 -8.08 18.91
CA THR A 108 18.13 -8.68 18.59
C THR A 108 18.32 -9.69 17.48
N LEU A 109 17.72 -10.87 17.63
CA LEU A 109 17.72 -11.90 16.60
C LEU A 109 16.70 -11.53 15.52
N TRP A 110 17.16 -11.46 14.28
CA TRP A 110 16.33 -11.19 13.11
C TRP A 110 16.31 -12.37 12.17
N ASN A 111 15.15 -12.66 11.59
CA ASN A 111 14.99 -13.68 10.55
C ASN A 111 14.65 -13.04 9.22
N VAL A 112 15.33 -13.48 8.16
CA VAL A 112 15.03 -13.05 6.79
C VAL A 112 14.08 -14.05 6.15
N HIS A 113 12.85 -13.59 5.87
CA HIS A 113 11.86 -14.38 5.15
C HIS A 113 11.87 -14.02 3.66
N PRO A 114 12.12 -14.97 2.75
CA PRO A 114 12.04 -14.70 1.31
C PRO A 114 10.59 -14.41 0.95
N THR A 115 10.32 -13.24 0.37
CA THR A 115 8.97 -12.86 -0.08
C THR A 115 8.74 -13.23 -1.54
N CYS A 116 9.77 -13.07 -2.39
CA CYS A 116 9.79 -13.44 -3.80
C CYS A 116 11.25 -13.73 -4.23
N SER A 117 11.44 -14.43 -5.34
CA SER A 117 12.74 -14.61 -5.97
C SER A 117 12.88 -13.69 -7.18
N GLY A 118 14.06 -13.12 -7.40
CA GLY A 118 14.38 -12.32 -8.59
C GLY A 118 14.90 -13.14 -9.78
N SER A 119 15.23 -14.42 -9.60
CA SER A 119 15.89 -15.25 -10.62
C SER A 119 14.97 -16.14 -11.44
N SER A 120 13.69 -16.21 -11.09
CA SER A 120 12.71 -17.19 -11.61
C SER A 120 11.32 -16.58 -11.80
N ILE A 121 11.28 -15.30 -12.17
CA ILE A 121 10.03 -14.61 -12.49
C ILE A 121 9.77 -14.78 -13.98
N GLU A 122 8.71 -15.53 -14.31
CA GLU A 122 8.20 -15.54 -15.68
C GLU A 122 7.40 -14.27 -15.97
N GLU A 123 7.67 -13.65 -17.11
CA GLU A 123 6.97 -12.45 -17.53
C GLU A 123 5.51 -12.76 -17.93
N GLY A 124 4.62 -11.81 -17.67
CA GLY A 124 3.20 -11.94 -18.05
C GLY A 124 2.31 -12.71 -17.07
N TYR A 125 2.84 -13.25 -15.97
CA TYR A 125 2.06 -14.00 -14.97
C TYR A 125 1.76 -13.22 -13.69
N LEU A 126 0.64 -13.58 -13.06
CA LEU A 126 0.20 -13.01 -11.79
C LEU A 126 1.04 -13.54 -10.62
N LEU A 127 1.72 -12.61 -9.94
CA LEU A 127 2.37 -12.87 -8.66
C LEU A 127 1.53 -12.32 -7.50
N GLY A 128 1.69 -12.92 -6.34
CA GLY A 128 1.19 -12.34 -5.10
C GLY A 128 1.82 -10.97 -4.81
N GLY A 129 1.05 -10.11 -4.18
CA GLY A 129 1.42 -8.72 -3.91
C GLY A 129 1.31 -7.79 -5.11
N HIS A 130 1.07 -8.28 -6.33
CA HIS A 130 0.81 -7.44 -7.49
C HIS A 130 -0.51 -6.65 -7.34
N VAL A 131 -0.52 -5.49 -7.99
CA VAL A 131 -1.68 -4.63 -8.10
C VAL A 131 -2.28 -4.80 -9.48
N VAL A 132 -3.58 -5.06 -9.54
CA VAL A 132 -4.29 -5.43 -10.74
C VAL A 132 -5.61 -4.66 -10.86
N ARG A 133 -6.09 -4.56 -12.10
CA ARG A 133 -7.48 -4.29 -12.42
C ARG A 133 -8.16 -5.58 -12.85
N LEU A 134 -9.42 -5.72 -12.46
CA LEU A 134 -10.26 -6.85 -12.84
C LEU A 134 -11.32 -6.35 -13.81
N PHE A 135 -11.19 -6.72 -15.08
CA PHE A 135 -12.12 -6.32 -16.13
C PHE A 135 -13.15 -7.40 -16.39
N HIS A 136 -14.42 -6.98 -16.45
CA HIS A 136 -15.57 -7.78 -16.83
C HIS A 136 -15.98 -7.42 -18.26
N GLY A 137 -16.08 -8.42 -19.13
CA GLY A 137 -16.26 -8.19 -20.57
C GLY A 137 -15.13 -7.32 -21.14
N HIS A 138 -15.49 -6.36 -22.01
CA HIS A 138 -14.50 -5.53 -22.72
C HIS A 138 -14.23 -4.15 -22.08
N ASP A 139 -15.17 -3.55 -21.35
CA ASP A 139 -15.05 -2.14 -20.88
C ASP A 139 -15.43 -1.94 -19.41
N GLU A 140 -15.99 -2.95 -18.72
CA GLU A 140 -16.37 -2.79 -17.32
C GLU A 140 -15.22 -3.18 -16.39
N CYS A 141 -14.98 -2.40 -15.34
CA CYS A 141 -13.94 -2.69 -14.37
C CYS A 141 -14.52 -2.78 -12.95
N LEU A 142 -13.98 -3.69 -12.14
CA LEU A 142 -14.31 -3.82 -10.72
C LEU A 142 -13.80 -2.59 -9.95
N THR A 143 -14.71 -1.85 -9.34
CA THR A 143 -14.42 -0.57 -8.68
C THR A 143 -15.36 -0.31 -7.51
N VAL A 144 -15.07 0.74 -6.74
CA VAL A 144 -15.97 1.34 -5.74
C VAL A 144 -16.53 2.68 -6.22
N LEU A 145 -17.52 3.22 -5.49
CA LEU A 145 -18.10 4.55 -5.77
C LEU A 145 -17.22 5.70 -5.25
N SER A 146 -17.39 6.88 -5.85
CA SER A 146 -16.67 8.11 -5.49
C SER A 146 -17.11 8.69 -4.15
N THR A 147 -16.19 9.37 -3.44
CA THR A 147 -16.29 9.96 -2.09
C THR A 147 -17.42 10.97 -1.89
N ASP A 148 -18.03 11.46 -2.98
CA ASP A 148 -19.11 12.45 -2.93
C ASP A 148 -20.48 11.90 -2.53
N GLN A 149 -20.64 10.58 -2.33
CA GLN A 149 -21.95 9.97 -2.07
C GLN A 149 -21.94 9.10 -0.80
N ASN A 150 -22.52 9.60 0.31
CA ASN A 150 -22.98 8.87 1.50
C ASN A 150 -22.14 7.64 1.94
N ASP A 151 -21.45 7.75 3.09
CA ASP A 151 -20.48 6.80 3.66
C ASP A 151 -20.91 5.30 3.71
N SER A 152 -22.21 5.01 3.69
CA SER A 152 -22.74 3.64 3.64
C SER A 152 -22.72 2.99 2.24
N GLN A 153 -22.69 3.78 1.16
CA GLN A 153 -22.63 3.28 -0.22
C GLN A 153 -21.19 3.00 -0.68
N HIS A 154 -20.21 3.59 -0.02
CA HIS A 154 -18.75 3.46 -0.25
C HIS A 154 -18.21 2.06 -0.07
N ARG A 155 -18.92 1.26 0.73
CA ARG A 155 -18.54 -0.10 1.04
C ARG A 155 -19.03 -1.10 -0.01
N ARG A 156 -19.78 -0.66 -1.03
CA ARG A 156 -20.32 -1.54 -2.07
C ARG A 156 -19.42 -1.56 -3.29
N ILE A 157 -19.39 -2.70 -3.96
CA ILE A 157 -18.55 -2.97 -5.12
C ILE A 157 -19.41 -3.00 -6.39
N PHE A 158 -18.88 -2.45 -7.47
CA PHE A 158 -19.56 -2.32 -8.76
C PHE A 158 -18.65 -2.72 -9.92
N TYR A 159 -19.27 -3.20 -11.00
CA TYR A 159 -18.69 -3.10 -12.33
C TYR A 159 -19.14 -1.78 -12.94
N GLU A 160 -18.18 -0.96 -13.36
CA GLU A 160 -18.43 0.36 -13.97
C GLU A 160 -17.76 0.44 -15.34
N ALA A 161 -18.53 0.84 -16.35
CA ALA A 161 -18.05 1.17 -17.69
C ALA A 161 -17.57 2.63 -17.80
N GLY A 162 -17.00 3.03 -18.93
CA GLY A 162 -16.69 4.45 -19.18
C GLY A 162 -15.43 4.95 -18.46
N GLY A 163 -14.34 4.20 -18.59
CA GLY A 163 -13.02 4.61 -18.12
C GLY A 163 -12.76 4.42 -16.62
N ALA A 164 -13.54 3.58 -15.92
CA ALA A 164 -13.19 3.17 -14.55
C ALA A 164 -11.81 2.46 -14.51
N GLY A 165 -11.43 1.81 -15.61
CA GLY A 165 -10.13 1.15 -15.80
C GLY A 165 -8.91 2.08 -15.85
N THR A 166 -9.08 3.40 -15.75
CA THR A 166 -7.96 4.37 -15.64
C THR A 166 -7.93 5.12 -14.31
N ARG A 167 -8.89 4.85 -13.40
CA ARG A 167 -9.00 5.50 -12.10
C ARG A 167 -8.26 4.72 -11.01
N ALA A 168 -7.90 5.37 -9.90
CA ALA A 168 -7.18 4.69 -8.82
C ALA A 168 -8.10 3.75 -8.01
N ARG A 169 -9.39 4.08 -7.90
CA ARG A 169 -10.44 3.27 -7.24
C ARG A 169 -10.77 1.92 -7.89
N SER A 170 -10.15 1.60 -9.01
CA SER A 170 -10.25 0.27 -9.63
C SER A 170 -9.03 -0.62 -9.35
N LEU A 171 -8.11 -0.17 -8.51
CA LEU A 171 -6.87 -0.89 -8.20
C LEU A 171 -7.02 -1.81 -6.99
N TRP A 172 -6.68 -3.08 -7.20
CA TRP A 172 -6.77 -4.13 -6.20
C TRP A 172 -5.41 -4.82 -6.02
N ARG A 173 -5.00 -5.06 -4.79
CA ARG A 173 -3.81 -5.86 -4.46
C ARG A 173 -4.24 -7.28 -4.13
N VAL A 174 -3.60 -8.25 -4.78
CA VAL A 174 -3.77 -9.68 -4.47
C VAL A 174 -2.81 -10.04 -3.33
N GLU A 175 -3.32 -10.37 -2.15
CA GLU A 175 -2.50 -10.69 -0.96
C GLU A 175 -2.72 -12.16 -0.55
N PRO A 176 -1.82 -13.10 -0.92
CA PRO A 176 -1.93 -14.51 -0.52
C PRO A 176 -1.97 -14.70 0.99
N LEU A 177 -2.64 -15.75 1.45
CA LEU A 177 -2.72 -16.11 2.88
C LEU A 177 -1.44 -16.76 3.42
N ARG A 178 -0.27 -16.18 3.14
CA ARG A 178 1.04 -16.62 3.62
C ARG A 178 2.00 -15.45 3.75
N ILE A 179 3.02 -15.58 4.59
CA ILE A 179 4.06 -14.54 4.79
C ILE A 179 5.25 -14.81 3.86
N SER A 180 5.93 -15.94 4.07
CA SER A 180 7.03 -16.37 3.21
C SER A 180 6.49 -16.78 1.84
N TRP A 181 7.20 -16.40 0.78
CA TRP A 181 6.80 -16.61 -0.61
C TRP A 181 5.44 -16.00 -0.97
N SER A 182 5.04 -14.93 -0.27
CA SER A 182 3.81 -14.18 -0.56
C SER A 182 3.81 -13.51 -1.94
N GLY A 183 4.97 -13.36 -2.58
CA GLY A 183 5.14 -12.89 -3.96
C GLY A 183 5.43 -13.99 -4.97
N SER A 184 5.10 -15.25 -4.64
CA SER A 184 5.14 -16.38 -5.59
C SER A 184 4.02 -16.29 -6.64
N ASN A 185 4.09 -17.14 -7.66
CA ASN A 185 3.04 -17.29 -8.67
C ASN A 185 1.71 -17.67 -8.01
N ILE A 186 0.63 -16.95 -8.36
CA ILE A 186 -0.71 -17.30 -7.93
C ILE A 186 -1.23 -18.47 -8.77
N ARG A 187 -1.67 -19.52 -8.08
CA ARG A 187 -2.26 -20.72 -8.69
C ARG A 187 -3.78 -20.69 -8.67
N TRP A 188 -4.39 -21.47 -9.56
CA TRP A 188 -5.83 -21.73 -9.51
C TRP A 188 -6.22 -22.35 -8.16
N GLY A 189 -7.31 -21.86 -7.58
CA GLY A 189 -7.81 -22.30 -6.26
C GLY A 189 -6.98 -21.82 -5.06
N GLN A 190 -5.86 -21.12 -5.26
CA GLN A 190 -5.07 -20.59 -4.16
C GLN A 190 -5.82 -19.46 -3.45
N ALA A 191 -5.89 -19.54 -2.13
CA ALA A 191 -6.57 -18.54 -1.31
C ALA A 191 -5.73 -17.26 -1.16
N PHE A 192 -6.38 -16.12 -1.37
CA PHE A 192 -5.84 -14.77 -1.17
C PHE A 192 -6.92 -13.82 -0.64
N ARG A 193 -6.49 -12.67 -0.15
CA ARG A 193 -7.34 -11.50 0.12
C ARG A 193 -7.22 -10.50 -1.02
N LEU A 194 -8.32 -9.84 -1.38
CA LEU A 194 -8.30 -8.69 -2.28
C LEU A 194 -8.36 -7.41 -1.47
N ARG A 195 -7.31 -6.60 -1.57
CA ARG A 195 -7.23 -5.33 -0.87
C ARG A 195 -7.43 -4.17 -1.85
N HIS A 196 -8.39 -3.31 -1.56
CA HIS A 196 -8.60 -2.09 -2.34
C HIS A 196 -7.53 -1.04 -2.01
N LEU A 197 -6.82 -0.50 -3.00
CA LEU A 197 -5.62 0.31 -2.75
C LEU A 197 -5.90 1.65 -2.08
N THR A 198 -6.87 2.42 -2.61
CA THR A 198 -7.12 3.81 -2.16
C THR A 198 -7.80 3.86 -0.79
N THR A 199 -8.60 2.85 -0.45
CA THR A 199 -9.23 2.76 0.89
C THR A 199 -8.40 1.94 1.89
N GLY A 200 -7.67 0.93 1.41
CA GLY A 200 -6.96 -0.02 2.25
C GLY A 200 -7.80 -1.13 2.88
N HIS A 201 -9.10 -1.16 2.58
CA HIS A 201 -10.06 -2.17 3.01
C HIS A 201 -9.93 -3.46 2.21
N TYR A 202 -10.50 -4.55 2.73
CA TYR A 202 -10.55 -5.84 2.06
C TYR A 202 -11.93 -6.11 1.50
N LEU A 203 -11.99 -6.76 0.35
CA LEU A 203 -13.21 -7.39 -0.12
C LEU A 203 -13.60 -8.49 0.88
N ALA A 204 -14.86 -8.49 1.32
CA ALA A 204 -15.34 -9.43 2.33
C ALA A 204 -16.80 -9.82 2.09
N LEU A 205 -17.14 -11.07 2.42
CA LEU A 205 -18.52 -11.51 2.61
C LEU A 205 -18.91 -11.35 4.07
N THR A 206 -20.00 -10.62 4.30
CA THR A 206 -20.63 -10.46 5.62
C THR A 206 -22.04 -11.03 5.61
N GLU A 207 -22.49 -11.56 6.74
CA GLU A 207 -23.83 -12.16 6.88
C GLU A 207 -24.94 -11.13 6.65
N ASP A 208 -24.79 -9.91 7.20
CA ASP A 208 -25.83 -8.88 7.15
C ASP A 208 -25.87 -8.10 5.83
N GLN A 209 -24.71 -7.79 5.24
CA GLN A 209 -24.59 -6.83 4.14
C GLN A 209 -24.19 -7.48 2.81
N GLY A 210 -23.90 -8.78 2.81
CA GLY A 210 -23.36 -9.49 1.66
C GLY A 210 -21.93 -9.06 1.35
N LEU A 211 -21.63 -8.87 0.06
CA LEU A 211 -20.30 -8.50 -0.43
C LEU A 211 -20.03 -7.00 -0.20
N ILE A 212 -19.02 -6.69 0.62
CA ILE A 212 -18.64 -5.32 0.98
C ILE A 212 -17.12 -5.12 1.05
N LEU A 213 -16.69 -3.86 1.18
CA LEU A 213 -15.37 -3.51 1.68
C LEU A 213 -15.38 -3.42 3.21
N GLN A 214 -14.53 -4.22 3.84
CA GLN A 214 -14.40 -4.32 5.28
C GLN A 214 -13.08 -3.74 5.79
N ASP A 215 -13.16 -3.10 6.95
CA ASP A 215 -12.01 -2.53 7.66
C ASP A 215 -10.96 -3.60 7.97
N ARG A 216 -9.66 -3.25 7.87
CA ARG A 216 -8.55 -4.18 8.12
C ARG A 216 -8.65 -4.88 9.49
N GLY A 217 -9.06 -4.16 10.53
CA GLY A 217 -9.18 -4.70 11.89
C GLY A 217 -10.30 -5.72 12.08
N LYS A 218 -11.29 -5.75 11.16
CA LYS A 218 -12.44 -6.66 11.20
C LYS A 218 -12.35 -7.77 10.15
N SER A 219 -11.27 -7.81 9.38
CA SER A 219 -11.09 -8.70 8.22
C SER A 219 -10.45 -10.02 8.64
N ASP A 220 -11.26 -10.96 9.10
CA ASP A 220 -10.83 -12.33 9.37
C ASP A 220 -10.64 -13.15 8.07
N THR A 221 -10.02 -14.32 8.17
CA THR A 221 -9.74 -15.16 6.99
C THR A 221 -11.01 -15.80 6.42
N LYS A 222 -12.02 -16.07 7.23
CA LYS A 222 -13.25 -16.73 6.80
C LYS A 222 -14.09 -15.80 5.90
N SER A 223 -14.14 -14.51 6.20
CA SER A 223 -14.90 -13.51 5.43
C SER A 223 -14.15 -12.98 4.21
N THR A 224 -12.82 -13.03 4.19
CA THR A 224 -11.98 -12.33 3.17
C THR A 224 -11.19 -13.24 2.25
N ALA A 225 -11.30 -14.56 2.39
CA ALA A 225 -10.59 -15.51 1.54
C ALA A 225 -11.33 -15.74 0.22
N PHE A 226 -10.69 -15.37 -0.88
CA PHE A 226 -11.12 -15.62 -2.25
C PHE A 226 -10.08 -16.44 -3.00
N SER A 227 -10.47 -17.02 -4.14
CA SER A 227 -9.55 -17.64 -5.09
C SER A 227 -9.97 -17.36 -6.52
N PHE A 228 -9.00 -17.44 -7.43
CA PHE A 228 -9.27 -17.50 -8.87
C PHE A 228 -9.48 -18.96 -9.28
N ARG A 229 -10.49 -19.21 -10.12
CA ARG A 229 -10.80 -20.51 -10.70
C ARG A 229 -10.84 -20.39 -12.22
N ALA A 230 -10.40 -21.43 -12.93
CA ALA A 230 -10.41 -21.47 -14.39
C ALA A 230 -11.82 -21.73 -14.96
N SER A 231 -12.69 -22.38 -14.19
CA SER A 231 -14.09 -22.62 -14.55
C SER A 231 -14.96 -22.74 -13.30
N LYS A 232 -16.29 -22.74 -13.50
CA LYS A 232 -17.28 -22.95 -12.44
C LYS A 232 -17.59 -24.43 -12.16
N GLU A 233 -16.85 -25.36 -12.74
CA GLU A 233 -17.06 -26.80 -12.52
C GLU A 233 -16.62 -27.19 -11.11
N ILE A 234 -17.53 -27.80 -10.35
CA ILE A 234 -17.26 -28.36 -9.02
C ILE A 234 -16.54 -29.70 -9.20
N LYS A 235 -15.24 -29.68 -9.47
CA LYS A 235 -14.42 -30.90 -9.43
C LYS A 235 -13.91 -31.14 -8.00
N GLU A 236 -14.75 -31.79 -7.19
CA GLU A 236 -14.41 -32.25 -5.82
C GLU A 236 -13.10 -33.05 -5.73
N LYS A 237 -12.60 -33.59 -6.86
CA LYS A 237 -11.40 -34.45 -6.91
C LYS A 237 -10.09 -33.75 -7.31
N LEU A 238 -10.10 -32.48 -7.74
CA LEU A 238 -8.86 -31.78 -8.15
C LEU A 238 -8.27 -30.88 -7.04
N ASP A 239 -9.08 -30.45 -6.08
CA ASP A 239 -8.65 -29.53 -5.01
C ASP A 239 -7.81 -30.20 -3.89
N SER A 240 -7.68 -31.53 -3.90
CA SER A 240 -6.89 -32.28 -2.92
C SER A 240 -5.41 -32.43 -3.29
N SER A 241 -5.02 -32.27 -4.57
CA SER A 241 -3.64 -32.52 -5.03
C SER A 241 -2.70 -31.30 -4.91
N HIS A 242 -3.23 -30.07 -4.82
CA HIS A 242 -2.44 -28.84 -4.89
C HIS A 242 -2.22 -28.09 -3.57
N LYS A 243 -2.73 -28.62 -2.44
CA LYS A 243 -2.58 -28.05 -1.09
C LYS A 243 -1.19 -28.21 -0.45
N ARG A 244 -0.18 -28.65 -1.18
CA ARG A 244 1.20 -28.58 -0.67
C ARG A 244 1.67 -27.13 -0.79
N ASP A 245 2.07 -26.57 0.34
CA ASP A 245 2.79 -25.30 0.36
C ASP A 245 4.08 -25.48 -0.42
N ILE A 246 4.19 -24.77 -1.54
CA ILE A 246 5.40 -24.76 -2.34
C ILE A 246 6.36 -23.77 -1.69
N GLU A 247 7.54 -24.25 -1.33
CA GLU A 247 8.69 -23.40 -1.07
C GLU A 247 9.30 -22.98 -2.41
N GLY A 248 9.32 -21.69 -2.70
CA GLY A 248 9.77 -21.15 -3.98
C GLY A 248 8.69 -20.37 -4.71
N MET A 249 8.99 -20.04 -5.98
CA MET A 249 8.08 -19.25 -6.84
C MET A 249 6.84 -20.03 -7.29
N GLY A 250 6.85 -21.36 -7.25
CA GLY A 250 5.74 -22.18 -7.75
C GLY A 250 5.56 -22.08 -9.27
N VAL A 251 4.54 -22.77 -9.78
CA VAL A 251 4.25 -22.84 -11.22
C VAL A 251 3.46 -21.60 -11.66
N PRO A 252 3.86 -20.91 -12.74
CA PRO A 252 3.10 -19.80 -13.30
C PRO A 252 1.86 -20.30 -14.06
N GLU A 253 0.66 -19.97 -13.57
CA GLU A 253 -0.61 -20.48 -14.12
C GLU A 253 -1.51 -19.38 -14.71
N ILE A 254 -1.59 -18.22 -14.04
CA ILE A 254 -2.53 -17.14 -14.41
C ILE A 254 -1.79 -16.04 -15.17
N LYS A 255 -2.14 -15.84 -16.44
CA LYS A 255 -1.57 -14.82 -17.34
C LYS A 255 -2.42 -13.55 -17.38
N TYR A 256 -1.76 -12.40 -17.43
CA TYR A 256 -2.42 -11.12 -17.68
C TYR A 256 -3.00 -11.07 -19.10
N GLY A 257 -4.22 -10.56 -19.24
CA GLY A 257 -4.93 -10.45 -20.53
C GLY A 257 -5.46 -11.77 -21.11
N ASP A 258 -4.70 -12.86 -21.00
CA ASP A 258 -5.06 -14.13 -21.64
C ASP A 258 -5.93 -15.04 -20.76
N SER A 259 -5.70 -15.04 -19.44
CA SER A 259 -6.45 -15.90 -18.53
C SER A 259 -7.81 -15.28 -18.17
N VAL A 260 -8.86 -16.08 -18.33
CA VAL A 260 -10.20 -15.75 -17.85
C VAL A 260 -10.37 -16.36 -16.46
N CYS A 261 -10.57 -15.49 -15.47
CA CYS A 261 -10.61 -15.86 -14.06
C CYS A 261 -12.03 -15.72 -13.50
N PHE A 262 -12.54 -16.77 -12.87
CA PHE A 262 -13.74 -16.70 -12.03
C PHE A 262 -13.32 -16.53 -10.58
N VAL A 263 -13.93 -15.58 -9.86
CA VAL A 263 -13.59 -15.34 -8.45
C VAL A 263 -14.59 -16.06 -7.55
N GLN A 264 -14.09 -16.91 -6.66
CA GLN A 264 -14.89 -17.68 -5.72
C GLN A 264 -14.51 -17.32 -4.28
N HIS A 265 -15.51 -17.11 -3.43
CA HIS A 265 -15.32 -17.00 -1.99
C HIS A 265 -15.07 -18.39 -1.38
N ILE A 266 -13.95 -18.56 -0.67
CA ILE A 266 -13.48 -19.88 -0.22
C ILE A 266 -14.43 -20.52 0.78
N ALA A 267 -14.86 -19.77 1.81
CA ALA A 267 -15.61 -20.37 2.92
C ALA A 267 -17.06 -20.71 2.56
N SER A 268 -17.69 -19.95 1.65
CA SER A 268 -19.09 -20.18 1.24
C SER A 268 -19.24 -20.87 -0.11
N GLY A 269 -18.17 -20.95 -0.92
CA GLY A 269 -18.21 -21.47 -2.27
C GLY A 269 -18.94 -20.57 -3.28
N LEU A 270 -19.44 -19.41 -2.87
CA LEU A 270 -20.20 -18.49 -3.72
C LEU A 270 -19.29 -17.79 -4.75
N TRP A 271 -19.83 -17.54 -5.93
CA TRP A 271 -19.16 -16.88 -7.05
C TRP A 271 -19.42 -15.38 -7.05
N VAL A 272 -18.38 -14.60 -7.34
CA VAL A 272 -18.51 -13.17 -7.62
C VAL A 272 -19.21 -13.02 -8.97
N THR A 273 -20.35 -12.33 -8.94
CA THR A 273 -21.22 -12.06 -10.09
C THR A 273 -21.82 -10.67 -9.92
N TYR A 274 -22.59 -10.21 -10.89
CA TYR A 274 -23.36 -8.98 -10.76
C TYR A 274 -24.85 -9.24 -10.51
N LYS A 275 -25.53 -8.26 -9.91
CA LYS A 275 -27.00 -8.24 -9.84
C LYS A 275 -27.54 -7.71 -11.16
N ALA A 276 -28.36 -8.51 -11.85
CA ALA A 276 -29.07 -8.09 -13.06
C ALA A 276 -29.90 -6.82 -12.78
N GLN A 277 -29.92 -5.90 -13.75
CA GLN A 277 -30.54 -4.59 -13.60
C GLN A 277 -32.02 -4.60 -14.03
N ASP A 278 -32.88 -3.93 -13.27
CA ASP A 278 -34.30 -3.80 -13.61
C ASP A 278 -34.50 -2.82 -14.78
N SER A 279 -35.22 -3.28 -15.80
CA SER A 279 -35.47 -2.59 -17.08
C SER A 279 -36.21 -1.26 -16.99
N LYS A 280 -36.69 -0.88 -15.79
CA LYS A 280 -37.46 0.36 -15.54
C LYS A 280 -36.62 1.56 -15.10
N THR A 281 -35.31 1.40 -14.86
CA THR A 281 -34.45 2.52 -14.44
C THR A 281 -33.78 3.21 -15.63
N SER A 282 -34.43 4.27 -16.13
CA SER A 282 -33.77 5.27 -16.99
C SER A 282 -32.62 5.91 -16.22
N ARG A 283 -31.42 6.02 -16.82
CA ARG A 283 -30.28 6.68 -16.16
C ARG A 283 -29.52 7.60 -17.11
N LEU A 284 -29.20 8.78 -16.58
CA LEU A 284 -28.05 9.58 -16.98
C LEU A 284 -26.78 8.99 -16.34
N GLY A 285 -25.72 8.80 -17.14
CA GLY A 285 -24.38 8.44 -16.67
C GLY A 285 -23.91 7.02 -17.01
N PRO A 286 -22.67 6.65 -16.64
CA PRO A 286 -22.07 5.36 -16.97
C PRO A 286 -22.84 4.17 -16.40
N LEU A 287 -22.84 3.05 -17.12
CA LEU A 287 -23.45 1.80 -16.68
C LEU A 287 -22.74 1.29 -15.41
N LYS A 288 -23.54 0.99 -14.36
CA LYS A 288 -23.05 0.49 -13.06
C LYS A 288 -23.86 -0.72 -12.61
N ARG A 289 -23.21 -1.88 -12.50
CA ARG A 289 -23.82 -3.11 -11.99
C ARG A 289 -23.28 -3.42 -10.61
N LYS A 290 -24.17 -3.65 -9.64
CA LYS A 290 -23.76 -4.01 -8.27
C LYS A 290 -23.18 -5.42 -8.28
N VAL A 291 -21.98 -5.59 -7.72
CA VAL A 291 -21.35 -6.91 -7.55
C VAL A 291 -21.89 -7.58 -6.29
N ILE A 292 -22.17 -8.87 -6.39
CA ILE A 292 -22.72 -9.72 -5.33
C ILE A 292 -22.01 -11.07 -5.34
N LEU A 293 -22.30 -11.88 -4.33
CA LEU A 293 -21.93 -13.29 -4.28
C LEU A 293 -23.19 -14.14 -4.52
N HIS A 294 -23.12 -15.10 -5.43
CA HIS A 294 -24.24 -15.98 -5.79
C HIS A 294 -23.80 -17.44 -5.95
N GLN A 295 -24.71 -18.39 -5.76
CA GLN A 295 -24.40 -19.82 -5.80
C GLN A 295 -24.01 -20.30 -7.21
N GLU A 296 -24.63 -19.73 -8.25
CA GLU A 296 -24.38 -20.10 -9.66
C GLU A 296 -23.61 -19.01 -10.43
N GLY A 297 -23.84 -17.74 -10.10
CA GLY A 297 -23.44 -16.58 -10.91
C GLY A 297 -23.96 -16.61 -12.36
N HIS A 298 -23.42 -15.76 -13.23
CA HIS A 298 -23.74 -15.72 -14.66
C HIS A 298 -22.67 -16.40 -15.53
N MET A 299 -23.00 -16.72 -16.79
CA MET A 299 -22.05 -17.37 -17.70
C MET A 299 -20.92 -16.44 -18.16
N ASP A 300 -21.14 -15.13 -18.10
CA ASP A 300 -20.22 -14.07 -18.53
C ASP A 300 -19.38 -13.48 -17.38
N ASP A 301 -19.39 -14.08 -16.19
CA ASP A 301 -18.63 -13.63 -15.00
C ASP A 301 -17.09 -13.67 -15.16
N GLY A 302 -16.58 -14.14 -16.29
CA GLY A 302 -15.16 -14.27 -16.55
C GLY A 302 -14.44 -12.92 -16.47
N LEU A 303 -13.43 -12.83 -15.60
CA LEU A 303 -12.63 -11.62 -15.42
C LEU A 303 -11.26 -11.75 -16.05
N THR A 304 -10.86 -10.74 -16.81
CA THR A 304 -9.48 -10.60 -17.27
C THR A 304 -8.70 -9.72 -16.31
N LEU A 305 -7.43 -10.05 -16.10
CA LEU A 305 -6.55 -9.32 -15.20
C LEU A 305 -5.61 -8.43 -15.99
N GLN A 306 -5.52 -7.17 -15.60
CA GLN A 306 -4.51 -6.24 -16.11
C GLN A 306 -3.57 -5.81 -14.99
N ARG A 307 -2.27 -5.98 -15.20
CA ARG A 307 -1.25 -5.51 -14.26
C ARG A 307 -1.20 -3.99 -14.26
N CYS A 308 -1.24 -3.40 -13.07
CA CYS A 308 -1.04 -1.98 -12.88
C CYS A 308 0.46 -1.63 -12.93
N GLN A 309 0.79 -0.48 -13.50
CA GLN A 309 2.16 0.03 -13.51
C GLN A 309 2.60 0.47 -12.10
N ARG A 310 3.90 0.40 -11.82
CA ARG A 310 4.45 0.73 -10.50
C ARG A 310 4.10 2.17 -10.08
N GLU A 311 4.20 3.13 -10.99
CA GLU A 311 3.93 4.55 -10.74
C GLU A 311 2.47 4.77 -10.30
N GLU A 312 1.52 4.13 -10.97
CA GLU A 312 0.10 4.22 -10.67
C GLU A 312 -0.24 3.53 -9.33
N SER A 313 0.31 2.35 -9.08
CA SER A 313 0.19 1.68 -7.77
C SER A 313 0.79 2.52 -6.64
N GLN A 314 1.86 3.27 -6.91
CA GLN A 314 2.47 4.18 -5.95
C GLN A 314 1.58 5.38 -5.69
N ALA A 315 1.09 6.03 -6.74
CA ALA A 315 0.15 7.15 -6.66
C ALA A 315 -1.08 6.79 -5.83
N ALA A 316 -1.70 5.63 -6.07
CA ALA A 316 -2.88 5.19 -5.33
C ALA A 316 -2.64 5.00 -3.82
N ARG A 317 -1.44 4.56 -3.43
CA ARG A 317 -1.05 4.48 -2.01
C ARG A 317 -0.74 5.86 -1.41
N ILE A 318 -0.18 6.78 -2.18
CA ILE A 318 0.01 8.17 -1.75
C ILE A 318 -1.36 8.81 -1.53
N ILE A 319 -2.28 8.71 -2.48
CA ILE A 319 -3.67 9.18 -2.38
C ILE A 319 -4.28 8.72 -1.06
N ARG A 320 -4.26 7.41 -0.78
CA ARG A 320 -4.78 6.86 0.48
C ARG A 320 -4.19 7.53 1.72
N ASN A 321 -2.87 7.63 1.78
CA ASN A 321 -2.19 8.16 2.95
C ASN A 321 -2.49 9.66 3.13
N THR A 322 -2.47 10.43 2.04
CA THR A 322 -2.81 11.85 2.05
C THR A 322 -4.27 12.06 2.44
N THR A 323 -5.21 11.27 1.89
CA THR A 323 -6.63 11.34 2.26
C THR A 323 -6.80 11.11 3.76
N ALA A 324 -6.21 10.03 4.30
CA ALA A 324 -6.32 9.71 5.72
C ALA A 324 -5.77 10.83 6.62
N LEU A 325 -4.58 11.34 6.30
CA LEU A 325 -3.92 12.40 7.08
C LEU A 325 -4.72 13.72 7.04
N PHE A 326 -5.13 14.16 5.85
CA PHE A 326 -5.88 15.42 5.71
C PHE A 326 -7.28 15.31 6.30
N SER A 327 -7.96 14.17 6.18
CA SER A 327 -9.23 13.94 6.86
C SER A 327 -9.08 13.95 8.39
N GLN A 328 -8.01 13.34 8.93
CA GLN A 328 -7.70 13.42 10.36
C GLN A 328 -7.42 14.86 10.80
N PHE A 329 -6.65 15.60 10.02
CA PHE A 329 -6.34 17.01 10.27
C PHE A 329 -7.60 17.88 10.28
N VAL A 330 -8.45 17.78 9.26
CA VAL A 330 -9.72 18.51 9.17
C VAL A 330 -10.66 18.14 10.31
N SER A 331 -10.78 16.84 10.64
CA SER A 331 -11.58 16.38 11.78
C SER A 331 -11.06 16.95 13.09
N GLY A 332 -9.74 16.98 13.28
CA GLY A 332 -9.11 17.59 14.45
C GLY A 332 -9.46 19.07 14.57
N ILE A 333 -9.29 19.84 13.50
CA ILE A 333 -9.64 21.27 13.46
C ILE A 333 -11.12 21.50 13.82
N ASN A 334 -12.03 20.67 13.32
CA ASN A 334 -13.47 20.80 13.60
C ASN A 334 -13.82 20.58 15.07
N VAL A 335 -13.15 19.63 15.74
CA VAL A 335 -13.33 19.39 17.18
C VAL A 335 -12.96 20.63 18.00
N PHE A 336 -11.93 21.36 17.58
CA PHE A 336 -11.50 22.58 18.26
C PHE A 336 -12.32 23.84 17.89
N SER A 337 -12.91 23.86 16.69
CA SER A 337 -13.77 24.97 16.25
C SER A 337 -15.16 24.93 16.88
N GLY A 338 -15.67 23.73 17.21
CA GLY A 338 -16.89 23.56 18.00
C GLY A 338 -16.62 23.69 19.50
N ASN A 339 -17.46 24.43 20.22
CA ASN A 339 -17.32 24.79 21.65
C ASN A 339 -17.27 23.61 22.67
N ASN A 340 -17.02 22.36 22.25
CA ASN A 340 -16.95 21.18 23.12
C ASN A 340 -15.53 21.00 23.69
N ARG A 341 -15.16 21.88 24.62
CA ARG A 341 -13.94 21.78 25.46
C ARG A 341 -13.88 20.52 26.36
N THR A 342 -14.83 19.60 26.25
CA THR A 342 -14.97 18.39 27.07
C THR A 342 -14.43 17.13 26.41
N ALA A 343 -13.97 17.19 25.15
CA ALA A 343 -13.29 16.07 24.50
C ALA A 343 -11.79 16.05 24.87
N ALA A 344 -11.21 14.85 25.04
CA ALA A 344 -9.78 14.69 25.29
C ALA A 344 -8.94 15.45 24.24
N PRO A 345 -7.80 16.06 24.63
CA PRO A 345 -7.01 16.88 23.72
C PRO A 345 -6.49 16.04 22.54
N VAL A 346 -7.10 16.21 21.37
CA VAL A 346 -6.64 15.59 20.12
C VAL A 346 -5.40 16.35 19.67
N THR A 347 -4.23 15.69 19.71
CA THR A 347 -3.01 16.33 19.16
C THR A 347 -3.11 16.36 17.63
N LEU A 348 -2.98 17.54 17.04
CA LEU A 348 -2.99 17.69 15.58
C LEU A 348 -1.66 17.20 15.00
N PRO A 349 -1.69 16.44 13.88
CA PRO A 349 -0.48 15.91 13.23
C PRO A 349 0.18 16.99 12.35
N ILE A 350 0.67 18.07 12.98
CA ILE A 350 1.20 19.26 12.29
C ILE A 350 2.47 18.93 11.49
N GLU A 351 3.41 18.21 12.11
CA GLU A 351 4.68 17.84 11.48
C GLU A 351 4.46 16.91 10.29
N GLU A 352 3.58 15.91 10.44
CA GLU A 352 3.26 14.99 9.35
C GLU A 352 2.57 15.70 8.18
N VAL A 353 1.70 16.67 8.45
CA VAL A 353 1.02 17.48 7.42
C VAL A 353 2.03 18.33 6.66
N LEU A 354 2.94 19.03 7.37
CA LEU A 354 3.99 19.83 6.75
C LEU A 354 4.88 18.97 5.84
N GLN A 355 5.38 17.83 6.34
CA GLN A 355 6.22 16.93 5.56
C GLN A 355 5.46 16.39 4.34
N THR A 356 4.21 15.96 4.52
CA THR A 356 3.40 15.43 3.41
C THR A 356 3.17 16.48 2.32
N LEU A 357 2.93 17.75 2.69
CA LEU A 357 2.77 18.82 1.70
C LEU A 357 4.07 19.07 0.91
N GLN A 358 5.21 19.11 1.59
CA GLN A 358 6.52 19.27 0.94
C GLN A 358 6.80 18.09 -0.02
N ASP A 359 6.55 16.86 0.43
CA ASP A 359 6.72 15.66 -0.39
C ASP A 359 5.81 15.65 -1.62
N LEU A 360 4.54 16.08 -1.47
CA LEU A 360 3.60 16.17 -2.59
C LEU A 360 3.99 17.26 -3.59
N ILE A 361 4.48 18.41 -3.13
CA ILE A 361 4.97 19.48 -4.02
C ILE A 361 6.18 18.98 -4.82
N ALA A 362 7.13 18.30 -4.17
CA ALA A 362 8.26 17.69 -4.85
C ALA A 362 7.80 16.58 -5.82
N TYR A 363 6.81 15.78 -5.42
CA TYR A 363 6.22 14.74 -6.27
C TYR A 363 5.65 15.35 -7.57
N PHE A 364 4.92 16.45 -7.50
CA PHE A 364 4.32 17.10 -8.66
C PHE A 364 5.24 18.11 -9.39
N GLN A 365 6.52 18.16 -9.04
CA GLN A 365 7.46 19.08 -9.67
C GLN A 365 7.57 18.83 -11.20
N PRO A 366 7.48 19.87 -12.03
CA PRO A 366 7.72 19.76 -13.47
C PRO A 366 9.16 19.32 -13.78
N PRO A 367 9.39 18.64 -14.91
CA PRO A 367 10.75 18.31 -15.34
C PRO A 367 11.55 19.57 -15.64
N GLU A 368 12.84 19.54 -15.31
CA GLU A 368 13.79 20.63 -15.56
C GLU A 368 13.84 21.05 -17.03
N GLU A 369 14.09 22.34 -17.27
CA GLU A 369 14.07 22.90 -18.62
C GLU A 369 15.21 22.39 -19.50
N GLU A 370 16.38 22.13 -18.90
CA GLU A 370 17.62 21.69 -19.56
C GLU A 370 17.61 20.20 -19.96
N MET A 371 16.55 19.46 -19.61
CA MET A 371 16.43 18.04 -19.91
C MET A 371 16.23 17.80 -21.40
N ARG A 372 16.75 16.67 -21.91
CA ARG A 372 16.54 16.25 -23.30
C ARG A 372 15.05 16.20 -23.63
N HIS A 373 14.69 16.65 -24.83
CA HIS A 373 13.28 16.79 -25.24
C HIS A 373 12.48 15.50 -25.06
N GLU A 374 13.04 14.35 -25.45
CA GLU A 374 12.37 13.04 -25.33
C GLU A 374 12.07 12.67 -23.86
N ASP A 375 13.07 12.78 -22.99
CA ASP A 375 12.93 12.52 -21.54
C ASP A 375 11.92 13.48 -20.90
N LYS A 376 11.95 14.75 -21.31
CA LYS A 376 11.02 15.78 -20.86
C LYS A 376 9.57 15.43 -21.22
N GLN A 377 9.30 15.02 -22.46
CA GLN A 377 7.96 14.62 -22.90
C GLN A 377 7.45 13.38 -22.15
N ASN A 378 8.32 12.40 -21.90
CA ASN A 378 7.97 11.22 -21.12
C ASN A 378 7.62 11.58 -19.66
N LYS A 379 8.43 12.41 -19.00
CA LYS A 379 8.15 12.88 -17.64
C LYS A 379 6.87 13.72 -17.56
N LEU A 380 6.58 14.56 -18.54
CA LEU A 380 5.33 15.32 -18.61
C LEU A 380 4.11 14.40 -18.73
N ARG A 381 4.20 13.33 -19.53
CA ARG A 381 3.12 12.34 -19.66
C ARG A 381 2.87 11.62 -18.33
N SER A 382 3.92 11.17 -17.66
CA SER A 382 3.84 10.55 -16.33
C SER A 382 3.26 11.51 -15.29
N LEU A 383 3.73 12.77 -15.26
CA LEU A 383 3.21 13.80 -14.36
C LEU A 383 1.71 14.04 -14.58
N LYS A 384 1.26 14.19 -15.83
CA LYS A 384 -0.15 14.37 -16.17
C LYS A 384 -0.99 13.17 -15.74
N ASN A 385 -0.48 11.94 -15.92
CA ASN A 385 -1.16 10.74 -15.47
C ASN A 385 -1.36 10.74 -13.95
N ARG A 386 -0.31 11.07 -13.19
CA ARG A 386 -0.39 11.20 -11.73
C ARG A 386 -1.38 12.27 -11.30
N GLN A 387 -1.35 13.46 -11.91
CA GLN A 387 -2.31 14.52 -11.63
C GLN A 387 -3.76 14.07 -11.88
N ASN A 388 -4.01 13.36 -12.97
CA ASN A 388 -5.34 12.82 -13.28
C ASN A 388 -5.81 11.83 -12.20
N LEU A 389 -4.94 10.93 -11.72
CA LEU A 389 -5.29 9.99 -10.65
C LEU A 389 -5.73 10.72 -9.38
N PHE A 390 -5.02 11.77 -8.96
CA PHE A 390 -5.39 12.55 -7.77
C PHE A 390 -6.68 13.35 -7.99
N LYS A 391 -6.89 13.89 -9.19
CA LYS A 391 -8.10 14.62 -9.54
C LYS A 391 -9.34 13.72 -9.51
N GLU A 392 -9.27 12.54 -10.09
CA GLU A 392 -10.39 11.58 -10.15
C GLU A 392 -10.78 11.04 -8.78
N GLU A 393 -9.85 11.02 -7.81
CA GLU A 393 -10.12 10.62 -6.42
C GLU A 393 -10.52 11.80 -5.51
N GLY A 394 -10.82 12.97 -6.09
CA GLY A 394 -11.35 14.12 -5.35
C GLY A 394 -10.34 14.84 -4.46
N MET A 395 -9.04 14.65 -4.68
CA MET A 395 -8.00 15.24 -3.81
C MET A 395 -8.01 16.77 -3.81
N LEU A 396 -8.41 17.40 -4.91
CA LEU A 396 -8.57 18.86 -4.97
C LEU A 396 -9.64 19.36 -3.98
N ALA A 397 -10.77 18.67 -3.89
CA ALA A 397 -11.83 19.04 -2.94
C ALA A 397 -11.36 18.88 -1.48
N LEU A 398 -10.53 17.89 -1.20
CA LEU A 398 -9.93 17.70 0.12
C LEU A 398 -8.94 18.81 0.48
N VAL A 399 -8.08 19.21 -0.47
CA VAL A 399 -7.14 20.34 -0.29
C VAL A 399 -7.91 21.64 -0.07
N LEU A 400 -8.94 21.91 -0.87
CA LEU A 400 -9.80 23.08 -0.72
C LEU A 400 -10.51 23.10 0.64
N ASN A 401 -11.04 21.96 1.10
CA ASN A 401 -11.63 21.86 2.43
C ASN A 401 -10.60 22.18 3.53
N CYS A 402 -9.35 21.73 3.41
CA CYS A 402 -8.29 22.12 4.35
C CYS A 402 -8.06 23.63 4.36
N ILE A 403 -7.99 24.26 3.19
CA ILE A 403 -7.83 25.72 3.04
C ILE A 403 -9.02 26.46 3.67
N ASP A 404 -10.25 26.07 3.34
CA ASP A 404 -11.47 26.71 3.86
C ASP A 404 -11.53 26.64 5.39
N ARG A 405 -11.16 25.51 5.97
CA ARG A 405 -11.13 25.31 7.43
C ARG A 405 -10.04 26.16 8.10
N LEU A 406 -8.89 26.32 7.45
CA LEU A 406 -7.79 27.14 7.98
C LEU A 406 -8.03 28.64 7.82
N ASN A 407 -8.80 29.07 6.81
CA ASN A 407 -9.16 30.46 6.57
C ASN A 407 -10.15 31.05 7.58
N ILE A 408 -10.82 30.21 8.39
CA ILE A 408 -11.67 30.67 9.51
C ILE A 408 -10.83 31.36 10.61
N TYR A 409 -9.53 31.07 10.68
CA TYR A 409 -8.64 31.60 11.71
C TYR A 409 -8.03 32.94 11.28
N ASN A 410 -8.38 34.01 12.00
CA ASN A 410 -7.97 35.38 11.68
C ASN A 410 -6.56 35.76 12.18
N SER A 411 -5.93 34.95 13.03
CA SER A 411 -4.59 35.24 13.55
C SER A 411 -3.83 33.99 14.02
N VAL A 412 -2.50 34.09 14.02
CA VAL A 412 -1.59 33.08 14.60
C VAL A 412 -1.92 32.79 16.06
N ALA A 413 -2.30 33.81 16.84
CA ALA A 413 -2.69 33.66 18.24
C ALA A 413 -3.99 32.86 18.40
N HIS A 414 -4.93 33.02 17.47
CA HIS A 414 -6.20 32.27 17.47
C HIS A 414 -5.97 30.78 17.17
N PHE A 415 -5.03 30.45 16.27
CA PHE A 415 -4.64 29.07 16.00
C PHE A 415 -3.75 28.46 17.10
N ALA A 416 -2.84 29.24 17.68
CA ALA A 416 -1.97 28.81 18.79
C ALA A 416 -2.73 28.50 20.09
N GLY A 417 -3.93 29.06 20.27
CA GLY A 417 -4.84 28.70 21.37
C GLY A 417 -5.51 27.32 21.20
N ILE A 418 -5.43 26.72 20.01
CA ILE A 418 -6.09 25.47 19.62
C ILE A 418 -5.07 24.35 19.41
N ALA A 419 -4.04 24.64 18.63
CA ALA A 419 -2.88 23.79 18.49
C ALA A 419 -1.83 24.37 19.45
N ARG A 420 -1.45 23.61 20.49
CA ARG A 420 -0.45 23.97 21.54
C ARG A 420 0.53 25.06 21.08
N GLU A 421 0.82 26.04 21.94
CA GLU A 421 1.57 27.29 21.70
C GLU A 421 2.66 27.27 20.60
N GLU A 422 3.44 26.19 20.48
CA GLU A 422 4.45 25.95 19.44
C GLU A 422 3.93 25.81 17.99
N SER A 423 2.62 25.57 17.79
CA SER A 423 2.00 25.28 16.49
C SER A 423 1.47 26.53 15.76
N GLY A 424 1.50 27.70 16.40
CA GLY A 424 1.01 28.95 15.80
C GLY A 424 1.77 29.35 14.53
N THR A 425 3.09 29.13 14.49
CA THR A 425 3.95 29.44 13.35
C THR A 425 3.68 28.52 12.15
N ALA A 426 3.35 27.25 12.41
CA ALA A 426 3.05 26.25 11.40
C ALA A 426 1.78 26.56 10.60
N TRP A 427 0.82 27.32 11.14
CA TRP A 427 -0.42 27.67 10.44
C TRP A 427 -0.18 28.39 9.11
N LYS A 428 0.64 29.45 9.13
CA LYS A 428 0.97 30.21 7.90
C LYS A 428 1.72 29.35 6.90
N GLU A 429 2.62 28.52 7.40
CA GLU A 429 3.43 27.63 6.57
C GLU A 429 2.56 26.57 5.88
N ILE A 430 1.67 25.90 6.62
CA ILE A 430 0.71 24.93 6.07
C ILE A 430 -0.17 25.59 5.01
N LEU A 431 -0.71 26.79 5.29
CA LEU A 431 -1.57 27.50 4.34
C LEU A 431 -0.81 27.84 3.04
N ASN A 432 0.42 28.35 3.16
CA ASN A 432 1.27 28.65 2.01
C ASN A 432 1.58 27.38 1.19
N LEU A 433 1.88 26.26 1.85
CA LEU A 433 2.16 24.99 1.19
C LEU A 433 0.91 24.40 0.52
N LEU A 434 -0.28 24.55 1.11
CA LEU A 434 -1.54 24.15 0.50
C LEU A 434 -1.82 24.92 -0.79
N TYR A 435 -1.63 26.25 -0.78
CA TYR A 435 -1.76 27.07 -1.99
C TYR A 435 -0.67 26.79 -3.04
N LYS A 436 0.53 26.37 -2.63
CA LYS A 436 1.60 25.96 -3.55
C LYS A 436 1.35 24.58 -4.17
N LEU A 437 0.68 23.69 -3.44
CA LEU A 437 0.30 22.36 -3.91
C LEU A 437 -0.88 22.42 -4.90
N LEU A 438 -1.83 23.32 -4.64
CA LEU A 438 -2.95 23.62 -5.53
C LEU A 438 -2.46 24.26 -6.83
#